data_AF-A0A936G2T0-F1
#
_entry.id   AF-A0A936G2T0-F1
#
_cell.length_a   1.000
_cell.length_b   1.000
_cell.length_c   1.000
_cell.angle_alpha   90.00
_cell.angle_beta   90.00
_cell.angle_gamma   90.00
#
_symmetry.space_group_name_H-M   'P 1'
#
loop_
_entity.id
_entity.type
_entity.pdbx_description
1 polymer ?
#
loop_
_entity_poly.entity_id
_entity_poly.type
_entity_poly.pdbx_seq_one_letter_code
_entity_poly.pdbx_strand_id
1 'polypeptide(L)'
;MARTSQTRLAVLGALSVEPMTGYAVRAAIRDTLGHFWHESFGQIYPTLAELEQEGLIRRTVPGLTSGAVLEITPAGTAELRHLLRGPIRRTPPRNSLLLRLFFGRQLGVDGCRQLLIEALAEAEASAQRFAEIRAGSDSEPASPDQPYWLMTLSAGEYAAQAQIAWLRESLAALATVDAGPAAGEPAPATGDGEAQSASVDPGRQLR
;
A
#
# COMPACT_ATOMS: atom_id res chain seq x y z
N MET A 1 -10.49 -17.65 3.50
CA MET A 1 -9.98 -18.04 4.83
C MET A 1 -8.94 -17.08 5.42
N ALA A 2 -7.96 -16.56 4.67
CA ALA A 2 -6.95 -15.65 5.26
C ALA A 2 -7.46 -14.22 5.62
N ARG A 3 -8.33 -13.63 4.81
CA ARG A 3 -8.85 -12.25 5.01
C ARG A 3 -9.79 -12.14 6.22
N THR A 4 -10.63 -13.15 6.44
CA THR A 4 -11.57 -13.22 7.59
C THR A 4 -10.84 -13.23 8.95
N SER A 5 -9.69 -13.89 9.04
CA SER A 5 -8.88 -13.92 10.26
C SER A 5 -8.30 -12.55 10.63
N GLN A 6 -8.00 -11.73 9.62
CA GLN A 6 -7.44 -10.40 9.79
C GLN A 6 -8.49 -9.39 10.28
N THR A 7 -9.68 -9.37 9.68
CA THR A 7 -10.79 -8.51 10.16
C THR A 7 -11.22 -8.88 11.59
N ARG A 8 -11.27 -10.17 11.93
CA ARG A 8 -11.55 -10.63 13.31
C ARG A 8 -10.55 -10.10 14.32
N LEU A 9 -9.25 -10.14 13.98
CA LEU A 9 -8.19 -9.61 14.82
C LEU A 9 -8.40 -8.11 15.08
N ALA A 10 -8.67 -7.33 14.04
CA ALA A 10 -8.87 -5.88 14.16
C ALA A 10 -10.10 -5.54 15.02
N VAL A 11 -11.22 -6.24 14.82
CA VAL A 11 -12.47 -6.03 15.57
C VAL A 11 -12.31 -6.40 17.05
N LEU A 12 -11.73 -7.57 17.34
CA LEU A 12 -11.48 -8.00 18.72
C LEU A 12 -10.45 -7.09 19.41
N GLY A 13 -9.42 -6.66 18.68
CA GLY A 13 -8.42 -5.71 19.20
C GLY A 13 -9.05 -4.38 19.57
N ALA A 14 -9.88 -3.79 18.71
CA ALA A 14 -10.58 -2.54 19.02
C ALA A 14 -11.46 -2.66 20.28
N LEU A 15 -12.26 -3.73 20.37
CA LEU A 15 -13.14 -3.98 21.53
C LEU A 15 -12.39 -4.38 22.81
N SER A 16 -11.10 -4.73 22.72
CA SER A 16 -10.25 -5.00 23.88
C SER A 16 -9.72 -3.73 24.56
N VAL A 17 -9.71 -2.60 23.83
CA VAL A 17 -9.36 -1.29 24.41
C VAL A 17 -10.51 -0.76 25.22
N GLU A 18 -11.72 -0.72 24.64
CA GLU A 18 -12.94 -0.31 25.33
C GLU A 18 -14.22 -0.87 24.67
N PRO A 19 -15.33 -1.00 25.42
CA PRO A 19 -16.63 -1.30 24.85
C PRO A 19 -17.14 -0.14 23.98
N MET A 20 -17.61 -0.44 22.77
CA MET A 20 -18.02 0.58 21.82
C MET A 20 -19.10 0.09 20.85
N THR A 21 -19.80 1.02 20.20
CA THR A 21 -20.80 0.66 19.19
C THR A 21 -20.14 0.14 17.91
N GLY A 22 -20.85 -0.66 17.12
CA GLY A 22 -20.30 -1.14 15.84
C GLY A 22 -19.86 -0.02 14.88
N TYR A 23 -20.51 1.16 14.95
CA TYR A 23 -20.06 2.33 14.21
C TYR A 23 -18.73 2.87 14.74
N ALA A 24 -18.58 2.98 16.06
CA ALA A 24 -17.34 3.41 16.70
C ALA A 24 -16.18 2.43 16.45
N VAL A 25 -16.42 1.11 16.45
CA VAL A 25 -15.40 0.10 16.05
C VAL A 25 -14.84 0.41 14.67
N ARG A 26 -15.71 0.70 13.70
CA ARG A 26 -15.30 1.04 12.34
C ARG A 26 -14.46 2.32 12.30
N ALA A 27 -14.85 3.34 13.07
CA ALA A 27 -14.12 4.60 13.14
C ALA A 27 -12.74 4.39 13.78
N ALA A 28 -12.66 3.72 14.93
CA ALA A 28 -11.41 3.43 15.62
C ALA A 28 -10.43 2.62 14.75
N ILE A 29 -10.91 1.58 14.06
CA ILE A 29 -10.06 0.81 13.13
C ILE A 29 -9.54 1.71 12.00
N ARG A 30 -10.38 2.58 11.43
CA ARG A 30 -9.96 3.50 10.36
C ARG A 30 -8.93 4.51 10.87
N ASP A 31 -9.16 5.10 12.03
CA ASP A 31 -8.39 6.23 12.53
C ASP A 31 -7.06 5.77 13.16
N THR A 32 -7.05 4.61 13.83
CA THR A 32 -5.86 4.05 14.48
C THR A 32 -5.08 3.08 13.59
N LEU A 33 -5.77 2.20 12.86
CA LEU A 33 -5.12 1.15 12.05
C LEU A 33 -5.06 1.50 10.55
N GLY A 34 -5.77 2.53 10.10
CA GLY A 34 -5.88 2.88 8.68
C GLY A 34 -4.56 3.21 7.99
N HIS A 35 -3.51 3.51 8.76
CA HIS A 35 -2.19 3.78 8.20
C HIS A 35 -1.42 2.52 7.74
N PHE A 36 -1.84 1.33 8.15
CA PHE A 36 -1.21 0.05 7.77
C PHE A 36 -2.22 -1.04 7.39
N TRP A 37 -3.52 -0.74 7.49
CA TRP A 37 -4.61 -1.66 7.20
C TRP A 37 -5.37 -1.24 5.94
N HIS A 38 -5.22 -2.02 4.87
CA HIS A 38 -5.84 -1.75 3.56
C HIS A 38 -7.02 -2.69 3.21
N GLU A 39 -7.45 -3.55 4.13
CA GLU A 39 -8.54 -4.51 3.88
C GLU A 39 -9.91 -3.79 3.79
N SER A 40 -10.88 -4.40 3.10
CA SER A 40 -12.22 -3.82 2.93
C SER A 40 -12.95 -3.66 4.27
N PHE A 41 -13.18 -2.40 4.65
CA PHE A 41 -14.05 -2.02 5.77
C PHE A 41 -15.49 -2.58 5.67
N GLY A 42 -15.89 -3.07 4.48
CA GLY A 42 -17.17 -3.73 4.27
C GLY A 42 -17.34 -5.05 5.03
N GLN A 43 -16.23 -5.66 5.50
CA GLN A 43 -16.29 -6.91 6.28
C GLN A 43 -16.48 -6.68 7.78
N ILE A 44 -16.38 -5.45 8.29
CA ILE A 44 -16.45 -5.17 9.74
C ILE A 44 -17.82 -5.58 10.32
N TYR A 45 -18.92 -5.17 9.71
CA TYR A 45 -20.26 -5.49 10.23
C TYR A 45 -20.62 -6.99 10.11
N PRO A 46 -20.35 -7.68 8.99
CA PRO A 46 -20.47 -9.13 8.93
C PRO A 46 -19.65 -9.84 10.02
N THR A 47 -18.39 -9.45 10.21
CA THR A 47 -17.53 -10.02 11.24
C THR A 47 -18.05 -9.76 12.66
N LEU A 48 -18.60 -8.57 12.94
CA LEU A 48 -19.23 -8.30 14.23
C LEU A 48 -20.40 -9.26 14.50
N ALA A 49 -21.24 -9.52 13.50
CA ALA A 49 -22.36 -10.45 13.63
C ALA A 49 -21.89 -11.90 13.86
N GLU A 50 -20.86 -12.35 13.14
CA GLU A 50 -20.24 -13.67 13.34
C GLU A 50 -19.66 -13.82 14.75
N LEU A 51 -18.88 -12.83 15.21
CA LEU A 51 -18.27 -12.85 16.55
C LEU A 51 -19.32 -12.85 17.66
N GLU A 52 -20.45 -12.15 17.46
CA GLU A 52 -21.57 -12.15 18.42
C GLU A 52 -22.25 -13.52 18.46
N GLN A 53 -22.49 -14.16 17.31
CA GLN A 53 -23.05 -15.51 17.22
C GLN A 53 -22.16 -16.57 17.86
N GLU A 54 -20.84 -16.41 17.76
CA GLU A 54 -19.85 -17.30 18.38
C GLU A 54 -19.66 -17.01 19.89
N GLY A 55 -20.32 -16.00 20.45
CA GLY A 55 -20.19 -15.62 21.86
C GLY A 55 -18.84 -14.98 22.22
N LEU A 56 -18.08 -14.53 21.22
CA LEU A 56 -16.78 -13.86 21.41
C LEU A 56 -16.94 -12.38 21.76
N ILE A 57 -18.07 -11.80 21.39
CA ILE A 57 -18.50 -10.47 21.82
C ILE A 57 -19.96 -10.53 22.28
N ARG A 58 -20.39 -9.54 23.06
CA ARG A 58 -21.78 -9.43 23.55
C ARG A 58 -22.25 -7.98 23.54
N ARG A 59 -23.57 -7.77 23.52
CA ARG A 59 -24.17 -6.47 23.80
C ARG A 59 -24.22 -6.21 25.30
N THR A 60 -23.91 -4.99 25.71
CA THR A 60 -24.08 -4.57 27.11
C THR A 60 -25.56 -4.44 27.50
N VAL A 61 -26.43 -4.09 26.55
CA VAL A 61 -27.89 -4.04 26.73
C VAL A 61 -28.58 -5.04 25.80
N PRO A 62 -29.24 -6.09 26.33
CA PRO A 62 -29.98 -7.05 25.52
C PRO A 62 -31.15 -6.42 24.75
N GLY A 63 -31.35 -6.82 23.48
CA GLY A 63 -32.54 -6.46 22.68
C GLY A 63 -32.43 -5.21 21.81
N LEU A 64 -31.40 -4.37 21.99
CA LEU A 64 -31.16 -3.22 21.10
C LEU A 64 -30.36 -3.66 19.88
N THR A 65 -30.85 -3.43 18.66
CA THR A 65 -30.16 -3.84 17.41
C THR A 65 -29.27 -2.75 16.83
N SER A 66 -29.79 -1.53 16.71
CA SER A 66 -29.02 -0.39 16.21
C SER A 66 -28.37 0.37 17.37
N GLY A 67 -27.08 0.73 17.21
CA GLY A 67 -26.36 1.54 18.20
C GLY A 67 -26.03 0.83 19.51
N ALA A 68 -26.20 -0.50 19.60
CA ALA A 68 -25.83 -1.25 20.79
C ALA A 68 -24.31 -1.18 21.03
N VAL A 69 -23.93 -0.96 22.29
CA VAL A 69 -22.54 -1.04 22.73
C VAL A 69 -22.16 -2.51 22.83
N LEU A 70 -21.05 -2.85 22.19
CA LEU A 70 -20.48 -4.20 22.14
C LEU A 70 -19.29 -4.28 23.08
N GLU A 71 -19.11 -5.43 23.70
CA GLU A 71 -18.03 -5.73 24.63
C GLU A 71 -17.42 -7.09 24.28
N ILE A 72 -16.09 -7.20 24.38
CA ILE A 72 -15.37 -8.47 24.21
C ILE A 72 -15.64 -9.41 25.40
N THR A 73 -15.88 -10.69 25.14
CA THR A 73 -16.05 -11.70 26.21
C THR A 73 -14.71 -12.34 26.60
N PRO A 74 -14.62 -13.07 27.73
CA PRO A 74 -13.41 -13.84 28.06
C PRO A 74 -12.99 -14.83 26.96
N ALA A 75 -13.96 -15.41 26.25
CA ALA A 75 -13.71 -16.25 25.08
C ALA A 75 -13.15 -15.43 23.91
N GLY A 76 -13.69 -14.24 23.66
CA GLY A 76 -13.16 -13.29 22.68
C GLY A 76 -11.72 -12.87 22.98
N THR A 77 -11.38 -12.62 24.25
CA THR A 77 -10.00 -12.30 24.66
C THR A 77 -9.05 -13.47 24.45
N ALA A 78 -9.51 -14.70 24.67
CA ALA A 78 -8.71 -15.90 24.38
C ALA A 78 -8.46 -16.06 22.87
N GLU A 79 -9.48 -15.82 22.04
CA GLU A 79 -9.37 -15.84 20.58
C GLU A 79 -8.45 -14.73 20.07
N LEU A 80 -8.56 -13.51 20.59
CA LEU A 80 -7.64 -12.41 20.28
C LEU A 80 -6.19 -12.82 20.53
N ARG A 81 -5.90 -13.40 21.70
CA ARG A 81 -4.56 -13.93 22.03
C ARG A 81 -4.12 -15.06 21.09
N HIS A 82 -5.05 -15.88 20.58
CA HIS A 82 -4.72 -16.91 19.60
C HIS A 82 -4.34 -16.28 18.25
N LEU A 83 -5.16 -15.35 17.75
CA LEU A 83 -4.95 -14.65 16.48
C LEU A 83 -3.63 -13.85 16.48
N LEU A 84 -3.29 -13.18 17.59
CA LEU A 84 -2.03 -12.44 17.74
C LEU A 84 -0.78 -13.32 17.65
N ARG A 85 -0.88 -14.63 17.94
CA ARG A 85 0.22 -15.60 17.80
C ARG A 85 0.28 -16.24 16.40
N GLY A 86 -0.68 -15.94 15.55
CA GLY A 86 -0.74 -16.47 14.20
C GLY A 86 0.44 -16.01 13.33
N PRO A 87 0.71 -16.70 12.20
CA PRO A 87 1.79 -16.31 11.31
C PRO A 87 1.54 -14.94 10.67
N ILE A 88 2.57 -14.10 10.61
CA ILE A 88 2.53 -12.82 9.89
C ILE A 88 2.42 -13.13 8.39
N ARG A 89 1.25 -12.85 7.80
CA ARG A 89 1.02 -13.03 6.36
C ARG A 89 1.43 -11.76 5.63
N ARG A 90 2.39 -11.88 4.71
CA ARG A 90 2.75 -10.80 3.78
C ARG A 90 1.92 -10.93 2.52
N THR A 91 1.09 -9.93 2.24
CA THR A 91 0.47 -9.76 0.93
C THR A 91 1.28 -8.70 0.19
N PRO A 92 1.87 -9.00 -0.99
CA PRO A 92 2.55 -7.99 -1.78
C PRO A 92 1.59 -6.82 -2.07
N PRO A 93 1.99 -5.57 -1.76
CA PRO A 93 1.13 -4.43 -2.00
C PRO A 93 0.89 -4.27 -3.50
N ARG A 94 -0.37 -4.04 -3.89
CA ARG A 94 -0.72 -3.64 -5.25
C ARG A 94 -0.36 -2.16 -5.42
N ASN A 95 0.83 -1.88 -5.95
CA ASN A 95 1.29 -0.50 -6.16
C ASN A 95 0.92 0.00 -7.57
N SER A 96 -0.13 0.81 -7.65
CA SER A 96 -0.64 1.38 -8.91
C SER A 96 0.34 2.38 -9.53
N LEU A 97 1.08 3.15 -8.72
CA LEU A 97 2.07 4.10 -9.19
C LEU A 97 3.22 3.38 -9.92
N LEU A 98 3.78 2.34 -9.31
CA LEU A 98 4.84 1.55 -9.94
C LEU A 98 4.37 0.90 -11.24
N LEU A 99 3.13 0.39 -11.28
CA LEU A 99 2.55 -0.16 -12.50
C LEU A 99 2.41 0.90 -13.60
N ARG A 100 1.97 2.11 -13.25
CA ARG A 100 1.85 3.23 -14.20
C ARG A 100 3.22 3.69 -14.71
N LEU A 101 4.21 3.82 -13.82
CA LEU A 101 5.58 4.20 -14.19
C LEU A 101 6.25 3.12 -15.06
N PHE A 102 5.98 1.84 -14.79
CA PHE A 102 6.49 0.74 -15.62
C PHE A 102 6.06 0.88 -17.09
N PHE A 103 4.82 1.31 -17.33
CA PHE A 103 4.31 1.64 -18.67
C PHE A 103 4.41 3.14 -19.01
N GLY A 104 5.28 3.87 -18.31
CA GLY A 104 5.37 5.33 -18.35
C GLY A 104 5.68 5.90 -19.74
N ARG A 105 6.34 5.13 -20.61
CA ARG A 105 6.59 5.51 -22.02
C ARG A 105 5.30 5.85 -22.77
N GLN A 106 4.19 5.18 -22.46
CA GLN A 106 2.89 5.45 -23.09
C GLN A 106 2.25 6.74 -22.57
N LEU A 107 2.61 7.15 -21.36
CA LEU A 107 2.09 8.35 -20.70
C LEU A 107 2.94 9.60 -21.01
N GLY A 108 4.20 9.41 -21.40
CA GLY A 108 5.15 10.49 -21.65
C GLY A 108 5.80 11.03 -20.37
N VAL A 109 6.88 11.80 -20.55
CA VAL A 109 7.68 12.35 -19.44
C VAL A 109 6.82 13.26 -18.56
N ASP A 110 6.09 14.21 -19.14
CA ASP A 110 5.26 15.14 -18.36
C ASP A 110 4.18 14.44 -17.53
N GLY A 111 3.53 13.42 -18.09
CA GLY A 111 2.53 12.66 -17.36
C GLY A 111 3.16 11.81 -16.24
N CYS A 112 4.34 11.23 -16.47
CA CYS A 112 5.09 10.55 -15.40
C CYS A 112 5.54 11.53 -14.30
N ARG A 113 5.97 12.73 -14.68
CA ARG A 113 6.37 13.80 -13.77
C ARG A 113 5.21 14.19 -12.87
N GLN A 114 4.02 14.37 -13.45
CA GLN A 114 2.82 14.70 -12.69
C GLN A 114 2.45 13.59 -11.69
N LEU A 115 2.49 12.32 -12.11
CA LEU A 115 2.25 11.17 -11.20
C LEU A 115 3.20 11.17 -10.00
N LEU A 116 4.49 11.44 -10.24
CA LEU A 116 5.50 11.46 -9.18
C LEU A 116 5.32 12.66 -8.23
N ILE A 117 4.95 13.84 -8.76
CA ILE A 117 4.67 15.04 -7.94
C ILE A 117 3.45 14.81 -7.05
N GLU A 118 2.36 14.28 -7.61
CA GLU A 118 1.15 13.95 -6.83
C GLU A 118 1.45 12.95 -5.72
N ALA A 119 2.19 11.88 -6.05
CA ALA A 119 2.59 10.89 -5.07
C ALA A 119 3.53 11.45 -3.99
N LEU A 120 4.39 12.42 -4.35
CA LEU A 120 5.29 13.09 -3.39
C LEU A 120 4.49 13.93 -2.40
N ALA A 121 3.53 14.71 -2.88
CA ALA A 121 2.65 15.50 -2.02
C ALA A 121 1.85 14.62 -1.05
N GLU A 122 1.34 13.47 -1.50
CA GLU A 122 0.63 12.51 -0.64
C GLU A 122 1.54 11.86 0.41
N ALA A 123 2.78 11.53 0.04
CA ALA A 123 3.77 10.96 0.96
C ALA A 123 4.20 11.99 2.02
N GLU A 124 4.42 13.25 1.62
CA GLU A 124 4.73 14.36 2.53
C GLU A 124 3.57 14.65 3.50
N ALA A 125 2.32 14.67 3.01
CA ALA A 125 1.15 14.81 3.86
C ALA A 125 1.00 13.65 4.85
N SER A 126 1.35 12.43 4.45
CA SER A 126 1.34 11.25 5.34
C SER A 126 2.41 11.33 6.41
N ALA A 127 3.64 11.76 6.06
CA ALA A 127 4.70 12.01 7.03
C ALA A 127 4.30 13.07 8.07
N GLN A 128 3.64 14.14 7.62
CA GLN A 128 3.14 15.20 8.50
C GLN A 128 2.08 14.67 9.48
N ARG A 129 1.12 13.87 9.01
CA ARG A 129 0.12 13.21 9.88
C ARG A 129 0.77 12.33 10.94
N PHE A 130 1.82 11.58 10.60
CA PHE A 130 2.53 10.77 11.59
C PHE A 130 3.24 11.62 12.65
N ALA A 131 3.87 12.72 12.24
CA ALA A 131 4.49 13.66 13.17
C ALA A 131 3.47 14.29 14.14
N GLU A 132 2.27 14.60 13.66
CA GLU A 132 1.16 15.12 14.49
C GLU A 132 0.68 14.07 15.51
N ILE A 133 0.50 12.81 15.08
CA ILE A 133 0.11 11.71 15.98
C ILE A 133 1.18 11.53 17.08
N ARG A 134 2.47 11.59 16.72
CA ARG A 134 3.58 11.49 17.68
C ARG A 134 3.52 12.61 18.72
N ALA A 135 3.40 13.85 18.26
CA ALA A 135 3.35 15.01 19.15
C ALA A 135 2.13 14.96 20.10
N GLY A 136 0.98 14.48 19.61
CA GLY A 136 -0.21 14.26 20.44
C GLY A 136 0.01 13.18 21.51
N SER A 137 0.74 12.11 21.17
CA SER A 137 1.00 10.99 22.10
C SER A 137 1.91 11.37 23.28
N ASP A 138 2.77 12.38 23.13
CA ASP A 138 3.65 12.87 24.20
C ASP A 138 2.89 13.71 25.26
N SER A 139 1.67 14.15 24.94
CA SER A 139 0.85 15.02 25.81
C SER A 139 -0.19 14.27 26.64
N GLU A 140 -0.44 13.00 26.35
CA GLU A 140 -1.46 12.16 26.99
C GLU A 140 -0.85 11.30 28.13
N PRO A 141 -1.64 10.94 29.18
CA PRO A 141 -1.21 9.99 30.20
C PRO A 141 -0.81 8.66 29.57
N ALA A 142 0.31 8.09 30.01
CA ALA A 142 0.86 6.86 29.43
C ALA A 142 -0.11 5.68 29.57
N SER A 143 -0.71 5.25 28.46
CA SER A 143 -1.45 4.00 28.35
C SER A 143 -0.49 2.80 28.37
N PRO A 144 -0.84 1.67 29.00
CA PRO A 144 -0.08 0.42 28.88
C PRO A 144 0.15 -0.03 27.42
N ASP A 145 -0.73 0.38 26.50
CA ASP A 145 -0.65 0.04 25.08
C ASP A 145 0.23 1.00 24.27
N GLN A 146 0.57 2.17 24.84
CA GLN A 146 1.31 3.25 24.15
C GLN A 146 2.62 2.77 23.52
N PRO A 147 3.47 1.94 24.17
CA PRO A 147 4.69 1.45 23.54
C PRO A 147 4.44 0.68 22.24
N TYR A 148 3.36 -0.11 22.17
CA TYR A 148 3.02 -0.88 20.96
C TYR A 148 2.51 0.03 19.84
N TRP A 149 1.72 1.06 20.17
CA TRP A 149 1.27 2.05 19.19
C TRP A 149 2.44 2.88 18.64
N LEU A 150 3.42 3.25 19.48
CA LEU A 150 4.61 3.96 19.04
C LEU A 150 5.48 3.12 18.09
N MET A 151 5.52 1.79 18.27
CA MET A 151 6.19 0.89 17.33
C MET A 151 5.50 0.88 15.95
N THR A 152 4.16 0.89 15.90
CA THR A 152 3.43 0.93 14.62
C THR A 152 3.56 2.30 13.94
N LEU A 153 3.52 3.38 14.72
CA LEU A 153 3.73 4.74 14.22
C LEU A 153 5.12 4.90 13.60
N SER A 154 6.16 4.43 14.30
CA SER A 154 7.54 4.48 13.80
C SER A 154 7.70 3.74 12.46
N ALA A 155 7.06 2.59 12.28
CA ALA A 155 7.06 1.89 10.99
C ALA A 155 6.44 2.73 9.86
N GLY A 156 5.35 3.46 10.15
CA GLY A 156 4.73 4.39 9.20
C GLY A 156 5.64 5.55 8.81
N GLU A 157 6.34 6.14 9.77
CA GLU A 157 7.31 7.21 9.53
C GLU A 157 8.48 6.76 8.64
N TYR A 158 9.08 5.61 8.95
CA TYR A 158 10.15 5.04 8.12
C TYR A 158 9.66 4.74 6.69
N ALA A 159 8.45 4.20 6.53
CA ALA A 159 7.89 3.94 5.22
C ALA A 159 7.65 5.23 4.41
N ALA A 160 7.10 6.28 5.05
CA ALA A 160 6.87 7.57 4.41
C ALA A 160 8.19 8.23 3.99
N GLN A 161 9.21 8.21 4.86
CA GLN A 161 10.54 8.76 4.54
C GLN A 161 11.19 8.02 3.36
N ALA A 162 11.14 6.69 3.36
CA ALA A 162 11.64 5.89 2.25
C ALA A 162 10.92 6.21 0.93
N GLN A 163 9.59 6.38 0.98
CA GLN A 163 8.80 6.74 -0.20
C GLN A 163 9.15 8.14 -0.73
N ILE A 164 9.27 9.14 0.15
CA ILE A 164 9.69 10.51 -0.23
C ILE A 164 11.07 10.50 -0.88
N ALA A 165 12.03 9.78 -0.29
CA ALA A 165 13.38 9.65 -0.84
C ALA A 165 13.36 9.06 -2.25
N TRP A 166 12.66 7.94 -2.43
CA TRP A 166 12.52 7.28 -3.73
C TRP A 166 11.80 8.16 -4.78
N LEU A 167 10.77 8.90 -4.39
CA LEU A 167 10.04 9.79 -5.30
C LEU A 167 10.90 10.97 -5.77
N ARG A 168 11.70 11.56 -4.88
CA ARG A 168 12.64 12.64 -5.22
C ARG A 168 13.74 12.12 -6.16
N GLU A 169 14.29 10.94 -5.88
CA GLU A 169 15.25 10.28 -6.76
C GLU A 169 14.65 9.99 -8.14
N SER A 170 13.41 9.49 -8.19
CA SER A 170 12.71 9.18 -9.45
C SER A 170 12.40 10.43 -10.27
N LEU A 171 12.03 11.54 -9.63
CA LEU A 171 11.85 12.84 -10.29
C LEU A 171 13.16 13.35 -10.90
N ALA A 172 14.28 13.19 -10.19
CA ALA A 172 15.60 13.55 -10.70
C ALA A 172 16.00 12.65 -11.88
N ALA A 173 15.76 11.34 -11.80
CA ALA A 173 16.00 10.41 -12.90
C ALA A 173 15.12 10.71 -14.12
N LEU A 174 13.87 11.13 -13.92
CA LEU A 174 12.99 11.47 -15.05
C LEU A 174 13.48 12.70 -15.82
N ALA A 175 14.15 13.65 -15.15
CA ALA A 175 14.77 14.79 -15.81
C ALA A 175 15.90 14.38 -16.78
N THR A 176 16.58 13.26 -16.55
CA THR A 176 17.60 12.74 -17.47
C THR A 176 16.99 11.99 -18.66
N VAL A 177 15.81 11.39 -18.49
CA VAL A 177 15.04 10.77 -19.59
C VAL A 177 14.48 11.81 -20.55
N ASP A 178 14.05 12.96 -20.02
CA ASP A 178 13.57 14.12 -20.80
C ASP A 178 14.71 14.71 -21.68
N ALA A 179 15.94 14.70 -21.15
CA ALA A 179 17.15 15.16 -21.82
C ALA A 179 17.76 14.12 -22.78
N GLY A 180 16.93 13.30 -23.46
CA GLY A 180 17.37 12.22 -24.36
C GLY A 180 18.56 12.59 -25.27
N PRO A 181 19.38 11.61 -25.68
CA PRO A 181 20.75 11.81 -26.14
C PRO A 181 20.79 12.94 -27.17
N ALA A 182 21.60 13.97 -26.88
CA ALA A 182 21.85 15.06 -27.79
C ALA A 182 22.04 14.50 -29.21
N ALA A 183 21.18 14.97 -30.14
CA ALA A 183 21.19 14.77 -31.59
C ALA A 183 22.14 13.69 -32.11
N GLY A 184 21.54 12.62 -32.65
CA GLY A 184 22.24 11.54 -33.33
C GLY A 184 23.41 12.04 -34.19
N GLU A 185 24.60 11.56 -33.84
CA GLU A 185 25.74 11.53 -34.74
C GLU A 185 25.30 10.71 -35.98
N PRO A 186 25.33 11.26 -37.20
CA PRO A 186 24.92 10.50 -38.37
C PRO A 186 25.92 9.36 -38.56
N ALA A 187 25.41 8.12 -38.54
CA ALA A 187 26.19 6.95 -38.91
C ALA A 187 26.82 7.15 -40.29
N PRO A 188 28.10 6.78 -40.51
CA PRO A 188 28.72 6.91 -41.81
C PRO A 188 27.98 6.02 -42.82
N ALA A 189 27.48 6.64 -43.90
CA ALA A 189 26.89 5.95 -45.03
C ALA A 189 27.93 5.00 -45.64
N THR A 190 27.77 3.71 -45.36
CA THR A 190 28.39 2.63 -46.14
C THR A 190 27.49 2.40 -47.35
N GLY A 191 27.82 3.10 -48.44
CA GLY A 191 27.21 2.89 -49.74
C GLY A 191 28.06 1.94 -50.57
N ASP A 192 27.96 0.64 -50.31
CA ASP A 192 28.36 -0.39 -51.26
C ASP A 192 27.10 -1.05 -51.80
N GLY A 193 26.61 -0.49 -52.91
CA GLY A 193 25.55 -1.07 -53.73
C GLY A 193 26.16 -1.85 -54.88
N GLU A 194 26.31 -3.16 -54.70
CA GLU A 194 26.53 -4.13 -55.77
C GLU A 194 25.39 -4.02 -56.81
N ALA A 195 25.73 -3.59 -58.02
CA ALA A 195 24.88 -3.76 -59.20
C ALA A 195 25.30 -5.06 -59.91
N GLN A 196 24.53 -6.10 -59.65
CA GLN A 196 24.60 -7.41 -60.28
C GLN A 196 24.08 -7.29 -61.73
N SER A 197 24.96 -7.45 -62.72
CA SER A 197 24.60 -7.64 -64.13
C SER A 197 25.01 -9.03 -64.59
N ALA A 198 24.09 -9.98 -64.49
CA ALA A 198 24.20 -11.28 -65.14
C ALA A 198 23.50 -11.19 -66.50
N SER A 199 24.26 -11.26 -67.60
CA SER A 199 23.70 -11.51 -68.93
C SER A 199 24.73 -12.16 -69.86
N VAL A 200 24.36 -13.37 -70.31
CA VAL A 200 24.80 -14.10 -71.51
C VAL A 200 26.09 -14.94 -71.44
N ASP A 201 25.89 -16.26 -71.38
CA ASP A 201 26.71 -17.30 -72.03
C ASP A 201 26.34 -17.33 -73.54
N PRO A 202 27.29 -17.39 -74.50
CA PRO A 202 27.82 -18.69 -74.91
C PRO A 202 29.31 -18.70 -75.32
N GLY A 203 30.03 -19.76 -74.93
CA GLY A 203 30.89 -20.46 -75.88
C GLY A 203 32.40 -20.55 -75.61
N ARG A 204 32.81 -21.79 -75.32
CA ARG A 204 33.86 -22.56 -76.01
C ARG A 204 35.36 -22.29 -75.68
N GLN A 205 36.05 -23.44 -75.49
CA GLN A 205 37.49 -23.76 -75.68
C GLN A 205 38.40 -23.62 -74.45
N LEU A 206 38.73 -24.75 -73.79
CA LEU A 206 39.87 -25.66 -74.07
C LEU A 206 41.23 -25.12 -73.58
N ARG A 207 41.66 -25.54 -72.38
CA ARG A 207 42.67 -26.61 -72.17
C ARG A 207 42.81 -26.93 -70.69
#